data_AF-A0A849V399-F1
#
_entry.id   AF-A0A849V399-F1
#
_cell.length_a   1.000
_cell.length_b   1.000
_cell.length_c   1.000
_cell.angle_alpha   90.00
_cell.angle_beta   90.00
_cell.angle_gamma   90.00
#
_symmetry.space_group_name_H-M   'P 1'
#
loop_
_entity.id
_entity.type
_entity.pdbx_description
1 polymer ?
#
loop_
_entity_poly.entity_id
_entity_poly.type
_entity_poly.pdbx_seq_one_letter_code
_entity_poly.pdbx_strand_id
1 'polypeptide(L)' 'MKTWTVLFFILILSHTKFLLAGEVMKLTENDSGKTIELKVGDDLEVVLAGNPTTGYVWEVSSLDSTILKLIKRLLSPTIT' A
#
# COMPACT_ATOMS: atom_id res chain seq x y z
N MET A 1 10.77 47.90 -9.83
CA MET A 1 11.74 46.96 -10.42
C MET A 1 12.33 46.11 -9.31
N LYS A 2 11.77 44.93 -9.05
CA LYS A 2 12.37 43.97 -8.11
C LYS A 2 11.94 42.58 -8.58
N THR A 3 12.65 42.12 -9.60
CA THR A 3 12.54 40.82 -10.29
C THR A 3 12.78 39.60 -9.37
N TRP A 4 12.83 39.81 -8.05
CA TRP A 4 13.16 38.80 -7.04
C TRP A 4 11.94 38.12 -6.42
N THR A 5 10.73 38.69 -6.57
CA THR A 5 9.49 38.02 -6.14
C THR A 5 9.14 36.81 -7.03
N VAL A 6 9.55 36.82 -8.31
CA VAL A 6 9.24 35.73 -9.25
C VAL A 6 10.09 34.47 -8.99
N LEU A 7 11.34 34.64 -8.56
CA LEU A 7 12.24 33.51 -8.25
C LEU A 7 11.86 32.76 -6.97
N PHE A 8 11.23 33.44 -6.00
CA PHE A 8 10.76 32.78 -4.77
C PHE A 8 9.50 31.94 -4.99
N PHE A 9 8.65 32.32 -5.96
CA PHE A 9 7.41 31.62 -6.25
C PHE A 9 7.63 30.27 -6.97
N ILE A 10 8.70 30.17 -7.77
CA ILE A 10 9.07 28.94 -8.50
C ILE A 10 9.64 27.85 -7.57
N LEU A 11 10.17 28.21 -6.39
CA LEU A 11 10.74 27.24 -5.44
C LEU A 11 9.67 26.47 -4.66
N ILE A 12 8.53 27.11 -4.38
CA ILE A 12 7.39 26.52 -3.62
C ILE A 12 6.65 25.47 -4.47
N LEU A 13 6.66 25.62 -5.80
CA LEU A 13 6.08 24.68 -6.76
C LEU A 13 6.82 23.32 -6.86
N SER A 14 7.98 23.16 -6.21
CA SER A 14 8.72 21.88 -6.22
C SER A 14 8.34 20.91 -5.09
N HIS A 15 7.55 21.34 -4.10
CA HIS A 15 7.22 20.51 -2.93
C HIS A 15 5.98 19.61 -3.09
N THR A 16 5.36 19.55 -4.27
CA THR A 16 4.17 18.71 -4.49
C THR A 16 4.33 17.80 -5.71
N LYS A 17 5.39 17.00 -5.75
CA LYS A 17 5.44 15.83 -6.63
C LYS A 17 5.26 14.54 -5.82
N PHE A 18 4.10 14.39 -5.18
CA PHE A 18 3.71 13.11 -4.59
C PHE A 18 2.18 13.03 -4.44
N LEU A 19 1.45 12.99 -5.57
CA LEU A 19 -0.03 12.93 -5.54
C LEU A 19 -0.60 11.90 -6.53
N LEU A 20 0.23 11.07 -7.17
CA LEU A 20 -0.22 10.13 -8.21
C LEU A 20 0.10 8.65 -7.93
N ALA A 21 0.93 8.35 -6.93
CA ALA A 21 1.16 6.97 -6.50
C ALA A 21 0.25 6.70 -5.31
N GLY A 22 -0.59 5.66 -5.41
CA GLY A 22 -1.37 5.18 -4.27
C GLY A 22 -0.46 4.72 -3.14
N GLU A 23 -0.98 4.76 -1.92
CA GLU A 23 -0.26 4.29 -0.75
C GLU A 23 -0.38 2.77 -0.63
N VAL A 24 0.66 2.11 -0.11
CA VAL A 24 0.58 0.68 0.24
C VAL A 24 0.24 0.57 1.71
N MET A 25 -0.98 0.15 2.00
CA MET A 25 -1.41 -0.12 3.37
C MET A 25 -1.04 -1.55 3.76
N LYS A 26 -0.23 -1.70 4.82
CA LYS A 26 0.22 -3.00 5.31
C LYS A 26 -0.59 -3.43 6.51
N LEU A 27 -1.21 -4.59 6.43
CA LEU A 27 -1.94 -5.22 7.52
C LEU A 27 -1.24 -6.50 7.98
N THR A 28 -1.39 -6.78 9.26
CA THR A 28 -0.85 -7.98 9.91
C THR A 28 -1.95 -8.72 10.63
N GLU A 29 -1.60 -9.83 11.30
CA GLU A 29 -2.53 -10.57 12.16
C GLU A 29 -3.15 -9.68 13.27
N ASN A 30 -2.43 -8.65 13.74
CA ASN A 30 -2.92 -7.70 14.75
C ASN A 30 -4.07 -6.80 14.25
N ASP A 31 -4.33 -6.82 12.94
CA ASP A 31 -5.41 -6.07 12.30
C ASP A 31 -6.63 -6.94 11.99
N SER A 32 -6.61 -8.21 12.42
CA SER A 32 -7.72 -9.14 12.25
C SER A 32 -9.02 -8.58 12.84
N GLY A 33 -10.09 -8.65 12.06
CA GLY A 33 -11.42 -8.18 12.43
C GLY A 33 -11.63 -6.66 12.35
N LYS A 34 -10.61 -5.88 11.99
CA LYS A 34 -10.76 -4.43 11.80
C LYS A 34 -11.37 -4.10 10.44
N THR A 35 -12.12 -3.01 10.42
CA THR A 35 -12.50 -2.33 9.17
C THR A 35 -11.44 -1.29 8.84
N ILE A 36 -11.03 -1.27 7.58
CA ILE A 36 -9.94 -0.43 7.09
C ILE A 36 -10.47 0.44 5.95
N GLU A 37 -10.21 1.74 6.02
CA GLU A 37 -10.56 2.69 4.96
C GLU A 37 -9.40 2.80 3.96
N LEU A 38 -9.70 2.65 2.68
CA LEU A 38 -8.75 2.76 1.56
C LEU A 38 -9.22 3.80 0.57
N LYS A 39 -8.29 4.51 -0.08
CA LYS A 39 -8.61 5.37 -1.22
C LYS A 39 -8.46 4.58 -2.52
N VAL A 40 -9.22 4.99 -3.53
CA VAL A 40 -9.06 4.40 -4.87
C VAL A 40 -7.65 4.67 -5.38
N GLY A 41 -6.97 3.59 -5.77
CA GLY A 41 -5.57 3.62 -6.21
C GLY A 41 -4.58 3.13 -5.15
N ASP A 42 -4.99 3.00 -3.89
CA ASP A 42 -4.16 2.40 -2.84
C ASP A 42 -4.07 0.88 -3.04
N ASP A 43 -2.93 0.32 -2.62
CA ASP A 43 -2.69 -1.11 -2.57
C ASP A 43 -2.83 -1.61 -1.13
N LEU A 44 -3.46 -2.78 -0.97
CA LEU A 44 -3.54 -3.47 0.31
C LEU A 44 -2.58 -4.66 0.34
N GLU A 45 -1.64 -4.66 1.28
CA GLU A 45 -0.70 -5.75 1.50
C GLU A 45 -0.99 -6.42 2.86
N VAL A 46 -1.43 -7.68 2.81
CA VAL A 46 -1.67 -8.50 4.01
C VAL A 46 -0.47 -9.41 4.25
N VAL A 47 0.22 -9.24 5.37
CA VAL A 47 1.41 -10.00 5.75
C VAL A 47 1.08 -10.90 6.92
N LEU A 48 0.99 -12.21 6.65
CA LEU A 48 0.71 -13.24 7.64
C LEU A 48 1.88 -14.23 7.70
N ALA A 49 2.26 -14.63 8.91
CA ALA A 49 3.22 -15.70 9.10
C ALA A 49 2.64 -17.01 8.55
N GLY A 50 3.46 -17.79 7.85
CA GLY A 50 3.09 -19.09 7.32
C GLY A 50 4.24 -20.08 7.46
N ASN A 51 3.91 -21.35 7.69
CA ASN A 51 4.88 -22.44 7.72
C ASN A 51 4.57 -23.49 6.64
N PRO A 52 5.13 -23.36 5.42
CA PRO A 52 4.81 -24.25 4.31
C PRO A 52 5.22 -25.72 4.55
N THR A 53 6.11 -26.00 5.50
CA THR A 53 6.52 -27.39 5.84
C THR A 53 5.40 -28.22 6.46
N THR A 54 4.38 -27.56 7.00
CA THR A 54 3.19 -28.22 7.55
C THR A 54 2.18 -28.63 6.48
N GLY A 55 2.37 -28.20 5.24
CA GLY A 55 1.42 -28.39 4.14
C GLY A 55 0.27 -27.38 4.11
N TYR A 56 0.23 -26.43 5.05
CA TYR A 56 -0.79 -25.37 5.08
C TYR A 56 -0.29 -24.08 4.43
N VAL A 57 -1.18 -23.44 3.67
CA VAL A 57 -0.96 -22.14 3.02
C VAL A 57 -2.16 -21.21 3.23
N TRP A 58 -1.92 -19.91 3.18
CA TRP A 58 -2.99 -18.91 3.23
C TRP A 58 -3.70 -18.78 1.88
N GLU A 59 -5.02 -18.81 1.91
CA GLU A 59 -5.88 -18.58 0.74
C GLU A 59 -6.89 -17.46 1.02
N VAL A 60 -7.24 -16.73 -0.03
CA VAL A 60 -8.27 -15.70 0.04
C VAL A 60 -9.62 -16.41 0.02
N SER A 61 -10.32 -16.38 1.16
CA SER A 61 -11.62 -17.02 1.32
C SER A 61 -12.74 -16.27 0.57
N SER A 62 -12.74 -14.93 0.64
CA SER A 62 -13.73 -14.08 -0.02
C SER A 62 -13.10 -12.75 -0.42
N LEU A 63 -13.44 -12.26 -1.61
CA LEU A 63 -13.00 -10.97 -2.14
C LEU A 63 -14.09 -10.43 -3.07
N ASP A 64 -14.54 -9.20 -2.82
CA ASP A 64 -15.38 -8.50 -3.78
C ASP A 64 -14.51 -7.92 -4.91
N SER A 65 -14.53 -8.62 -6.06
CA SER A 65 -13.75 -8.23 -7.25
C SER A 65 -14.19 -6.91 -7.90
N THR A 66 -15.33 -6.35 -7.50
CA THR A 66 -15.77 -5.03 -7.98
C THR A 66 -15.10 -3.88 -7.24
N ILE A 67 -14.57 -4.14 -6.04
CA ILE A 67 -13.91 -3.15 -5.17
C ILE A 67 -12.38 -3.36 -5.18
N LEU A 68 -11.93 -4.60 -5.04
CA LEU A 68 -10.51 -4.95 -4.95
C LEU A 68 -10.11 -5.93 -6.04
N LYS A 69 -8.91 -5.77 -6.56
CA LYS A 69 -8.28 -6.73 -7.47
C LYS A 69 -7.09 -7.39 -6.77
N LEU A 70 -7.08 -8.71 -6.72
CA LEU A 70 -5.91 -9.44 -6.25
C LEU A 70 -4.76 -9.25 -7.26
N ILE A 71 -3.70 -8.56 -6.83
CA ILE A 71 -2.52 -8.30 -7.68
C ILE A 71 -1.59 -9.52 -7.65
N LYS A 72 -1.26 -10.01 -6.44
CA LYS A 72 -0.31 -11.11 -6.25
C LYS A 72 -0.46 -11.74 -4.87
N ARG A 73 0.01 -12.97 -4.76
CA ARG A 73 0.24 -13.71 -3.51
C ARG A 73 1.67 -14.23 -3.55
N LEU A 74 2.47 -13.85 -2.57
CA LEU A 74 3.88 -14.21 -2.48
C LEU A 74 4.16 -14.90 -1.15
N LEU A 75 4.96 -15.96 -1.20
CA LEU A 75 5.61 -16.51 -0.01
C LEU A 75 6.98 -15.87 0.08
N SER A 76 7.16 -14.97 1.04
CA SER A 76 8.47 -14.39 1.33
C SER A 76 9.22 -15.30 2.28
N PRO A 77 10.35 -15.92 1.88
CA PRO A 77 11.19 -16.62 2.83
C PRO A 77 11.79 -15.59 3.79
N THR A 78 11.66 -15.82 5.09
CA THR A 78 12.44 -15.07 6.08
C THR A 78 13.91 -15.46 5.89
N ILE A 79 14.69 -14.63 5.20
CA ILE A 79 16.14 -14.77 5.19
C ILE A 79 16.62 -14.23 6.54
N THR A 80 16.76 -15.10 7.53
CA THR A 80 17.49 -14.82 8.78
C THR A 80 18.97 -14.70 8.51
#